data_AF-A0A2S8J6X8-F1
#
_entry.id   AF-A0A2S8J6X8-F1
#
_cell.length_a   1.000
_cell.length_b   1.000
_cell.length_c   1.000
_cell.angle_alpha   90.00
_cell.angle_beta   90.00
_cell.angle_gamma   90.00
#
_symmetry.space_group_name_H-M   'P 1'
#
loop_
_entity.id
_entity.type
_entity.pdbx_description
1 polymer ?
#
loop_
_entity_poly.entity_id
_entity_poly.type
_entity_poly.pdbx_seq_one_letter_code
_entity_poly.pdbx_strand_id
1 'polypeptide(L)'
;MPALMLRLPSPIAESWDWQLSAACRDADPSVFYYADNERGDPRSSRVRAAKQVCQRCPVRKQCLDHALEARESHGIWGGYTEDERRTLQRTPDVGSPPASLRPGNEDRDRRLWSSAVHALLQPISDTNHGLCG
;
A
#
# COMPACT_ATOMS: atom_id res chain seq x y z
N MET A 1 -5.14 -9.11 -39.64
CA MET A 1 -4.08 -8.66 -38.71
C MET A 1 -4.75 -8.36 -37.38
N PRO A 2 -4.80 -9.28 -36.39
CA PRO A 2 -5.42 -8.96 -35.12
C PRO A 2 -4.47 -8.07 -34.32
N ALA A 3 -5.01 -6.99 -33.74
CA ALA A 3 -4.28 -6.11 -32.85
C ALA A 3 -3.96 -6.86 -31.55
N LEU A 4 -2.68 -6.96 -31.21
CA LEU A 4 -2.24 -7.40 -29.89
C LEU A 4 -2.77 -6.38 -28.87
N MET A 5 -3.83 -6.70 -28.13
CA MET A 5 -4.19 -5.93 -26.93
C MET A 5 -3.15 -6.24 -25.85
N LEU A 6 -2.04 -5.50 -25.89
CA LEU A 6 -1.08 -5.45 -24.80
C LEU A 6 -1.80 -4.86 -23.58
N ARG A 7 -2.14 -5.73 -22.65
CA ARG A 7 -2.69 -5.34 -21.35
C ARG A 7 -1.50 -5.03 -20.45
N LEU A 8 -1.01 -3.79 -20.51
CA LEU A 8 0.04 -3.34 -19.60
C LEU A 8 -0.49 -3.34 -18.16
N PRO A 9 0.38 -3.57 -17.15
CA PRO A 9 0.03 -3.31 -15.76
C PRO A 9 -0.37 -1.84 -15.60
N SER A 10 -1.28 -1.56 -14.67
CA SER A 10 -1.67 -0.18 -14.37
C SER A 10 -0.42 0.67 -14.10
N PRO A 11 -0.33 1.87 -14.71
CA PRO A 11 0.80 2.75 -14.48
C PRO A 11 0.86 3.10 -12.99
N ILE A 12 2.07 3.06 -12.43
CA ILE A 12 2.35 3.35 -11.01
C ILE A 12 1.75 4.67 -10.54
N ALA A 13 1.50 5.65 -11.43
CA ALA A 13 0.82 6.90 -11.10
C ALA A 13 -0.57 6.70 -10.49
N GLU A 14 -1.36 5.74 -10.97
CA GLU A 14 -2.69 5.43 -10.42
C GLU A 14 -2.62 4.95 -8.96
N SER A 15 -1.48 4.38 -8.53
CA SER A 15 -1.27 3.98 -7.13
C SER A 15 -1.00 5.15 -6.18
N TRP A 16 -0.73 6.35 -6.70
CA TRP A 16 -0.40 7.55 -5.93
C TRP A 16 -1.51 8.62 -5.93
N ASP A 17 -2.54 8.49 -6.79
CA ASP A 17 -3.61 9.49 -6.94
C ASP A 17 -4.40 9.76 -5.65
N TRP A 18 -4.50 8.78 -4.76
CA TRP A 18 -5.16 8.96 -3.46
C TRP A 18 -4.48 10.06 -2.64
N GLN A 19 -3.17 10.27 -2.79
CA GLN A 19 -2.46 11.34 -2.09
C GLN A 19 -2.97 12.71 -2.49
N LEU A 20 -3.48 12.89 -3.71
CA LEU A 20 -4.05 14.16 -4.17
C LEU A 20 -5.29 14.57 -3.37
N SER A 21 -6.01 13.60 -2.81
CA SER A 21 -7.20 13.83 -1.99
C SER A 21 -6.90 13.94 -0.49
N ALA A 22 -5.62 13.97 -0.09
CA ALA A 22 -5.24 14.00 1.33
C ALA A 22 -5.44 15.39 1.95
N ALA A 23 -6.26 15.46 3.01
CA ALA A 23 -6.52 16.70 3.74
C ALA A 23 -5.28 17.31 4.42
N CYS A 24 -4.22 16.52 4.64
CA CYS A 24 -2.96 17.02 5.19
C CYS A 24 -2.17 17.90 4.21
N ARG A 25 -2.51 17.92 2.92
CA ARG A 25 -1.86 18.77 1.91
C ARG A 25 -2.04 20.27 2.18
N ASP A 26 -3.15 20.62 2.81
CA ASP A 26 -3.48 22.02 3.14
C ASP A 26 -2.95 22.43 4.52
N ALA A 27 -2.26 21.51 5.22
CA ALA A 27 -1.70 21.73 6.55
C ALA A 27 -0.18 21.80 6.51
N ASP A 28 0.42 22.39 7.55
CA ASP A 28 1.87 22.49 7.67
C ASP A 28 2.50 21.08 7.85
N PRO A 29 3.48 20.68 7.00
CA PRO A 29 4.13 19.37 7.09
C PRO A 29 4.80 19.10 8.44
N SER A 30 5.30 20.11 9.13
CA SER A 30 5.94 19.99 10.45
C SER A 30 4.99 19.49 11.53
N VAL A 31 3.68 19.56 11.30
CA VAL A 31 2.66 18.99 12.19
C VAL A 31 2.68 17.45 12.13
N PHE A 32 3.07 16.88 11.00
CA PHE A 32 3.04 15.42 10.76
C PHE A 32 4.42 14.78 10.88
N TYR A 33 5.48 15.52 10.55
CA TYR A 33 6.86 15.02 10.53
C TYR A 33 7.72 15.80 11.53
N TYR A 34 8.30 15.09 12.49
CA TYR A 34 9.11 15.65 13.57
C TYR A 34 10.34 14.77 13.83
N ALA A 35 11.37 15.35 14.44
CA ALA A 35 12.57 14.61 14.85
C ALA A 35 12.30 13.74 16.08
N ASP A 36 12.93 12.56 16.13
CA ASP A 36 12.70 11.53 17.17
C ASP A 36 13.02 11.99 18.60
N ASN A 37 13.81 13.05 18.74
CA ASN A 37 14.29 13.54 20.03
C ASN A 37 13.32 14.50 20.73
N GLU A 38 12.17 14.82 20.13
CA GLU A 38 11.19 15.70 20.76
C GLU A 38 10.32 14.96 21.78
N ARG A 39 10.24 15.52 23.00
CA ARG A 39 9.53 14.92 24.14
C ARG A 39 8.73 15.98 24.89
N GLY A 40 7.73 15.52 25.64
CA GLY A 40 6.91 16.36 26.51
C GLY A 40 5.68 16.96 25.83
N ASP A 41 5.12 17.99 26.45
CA ASP A 41 3.85 18.62 26.07
C ASP A 41 3.79 19.15 24.61
N PRO A 42 4.88 19.72 24.04
CA PRO A 42 4.88 20.15 22.63
C PRO A 42 4.58 19.02 21.65
N ARG A 43 5.15 17.82 21.88
CA ARG A 43 4.88 16.63 21.08
C ARG A 43 3.42 16.20 21.21
N SER A 44 2.89 16.13 22.42
CA SER A 44 1.50 15.71 22.66
C SER A 44 0.49 16.62 21.96
N SER A 45 0.71 17.93 22.03
CA SER A 45 -0.18 18.91 21.41
C SER A 45 -0.11 18.87 19.88
N ARG A 46 1.08 18.67 19.30
CA ARG A 46 1.22 18.46 17.86
C ARG A 46 0.56 17.15 17.40
N VAL A 47 0.80 16.05 18.10
CA VAL A 47 0.18 14.74 17.78
C VAL A 47 -1.34 14.87 17.77
N ARG A 48 -1.91 15.61 18.74
CA ARG A 48 -3.34 15.90 18.79
C ARG A 48 -3.81 16.69 17.58
N ALA A 49 -3.09 17.75 17.19
CA ALA A 49 -3.42 18.56 16.02
C ALA A 49 -3.38 17.74 14.71
N ALA A 50 -2.33 16.94 14.51
CA ALA A 50 -2.21 16.05 13.36
C ALA A 50 -3.37 15.04 13.30
N LYS A 51 -3.71 14.42 14.43
CA LYS A 51 -4.83 13.47 14.51
C LYS A 51 -6.17 14.11 14.16
N GLN A 52 -6.40 15.38 14.51
CA GLN A 52 -7.62 16.10 14.13
C GLN A 52 -7.74 16.29 12.61
N VAL A 53 -6.63 16.55 11.91
CA VAL A 53 -6.61 16.60 10.45
C VAL A 53 -6.91 15.22 9.87
N CYS A 54 -6.22 14.18 10.37
CA CYS A 54 -6.42 12.81 9.88
C CYS A 54 -7.87 12.31 10.06
N GLN A 55 -8.57 12.71 11.12
CA GLN A 55 -9.96 12.31 11.37
C GLN A 55 -10.94 12.74 10.26
N ARG A 56 -10.64 13.82 9.54
CA ARG A 56 -11.47 14.36 8.46
C ARG A 56 -10.94 14.01 7.07
N CYS A 57 -9.81 13.28 7.01
CA CYS A 57 -9.14 12.97 5.75
C CYS A 57 -9.83 11.79 5.04
N PRO A 58 -10.27 11.95 3.77
CA PRO A 58 -11.01 10.90 3.06
C PRO A 58 -10.14 9.67 2.74
N VAL A 59 -8.82 9.85 2.65
CA VAL A 59 -7.86 8.79 2.30
C VAL A 59 -7.13 8.22 3.52
N ARG A 60 -7.66 8.43 4.73
CA ARG A 60 -7.04 8.01 6.00
C ARG A 60 -6.66 6.52 6.01
N LYS A 61 -7.54 5.64 5.51
CA LYS A 61 -7.29 4.19 5.45
C LYS A 61 -6.16 3.84 4.49
N GLN A 62 -6.22 4.32 3.25
CA GLN A 62 -5.17 4.10 2.25
C GLN A 62 -3.81 4.62 2.71
N CYS A 63 -3.79 5.79 3.39
CA CYS A 63 -2.60 6.37 3.99
C CYS A 63 -1.98 5.47 5.08
N LEU A 64 -2.81 4.88 5.94
CA LEU A 64 -2.34 3.93 6.96
C LEU A 64 -1.80 2.65 6.32
N ASP A 65 -2.55 2.07 5.39
CA ASP A 65 -2.18 0.83 4.70
C ASP A 65 -0.81 0.99 4.01
N HIS A 66 -0.63 2.10 3.29
CA HIS A 66 0.65 2.45 2.67
C HIS A 66 1.80 2.56 3.67
N ALA A 67 1.59 3.26 4.80
CA ALA A 67 2.63 3.43 5.82
C ALA A 67 2.99 2.11 6.52
N LEU A 68 2.03 1.18 6.66
CA LEU A 68 2.28 -0.15 7.19
C LEU A 68 3.04 -1.03 6.21
N GLU A 69 2.68 -1.00 4.93
CA GLU A 69 3.39 -1.73 3.86
C GLU A 69 4.83 -1.26 3.67
N ALA A 70 5.04 0.06 3.58
CA ALA A 70 6.34 0.69 3.42
C ALA A 70 7.19 0.67 4.70
N ARG A 71 6.59 0.29 5.85
CA ARG A 71 7.20 0.36 7.19
C ARG A 71 7.78 1.74 7.49
N GLU A 72 7.00 2.77 7.17
CA GLU A 72 7.40 4.16 7.37
C GLU A 72 7.80 4.41 8.83
N SER A 73 9.05 4.84 9.01
CA SER A 73 9.63 4.94 10.35
C SER A 73 9.08 6.14 11.08
N HIS A 74 9.01 7.33 10.47
CA HIS A 74 8.72 8.55 11.22
C HIS A 74 7.36 9.16 10.86
N GLY A 75 6.90 10.07 11.73
CA GLY A 75 5.71 10.88 11.50
C GLY A 75 4.36 10.18 11.72
N ILE A 76 3.29 10.94 11.44
CA ILE A 76 1.90 10.54 11.67
C ILE A 76 1.23 10.18 10.35
N TRP A 77 0.81 8.93 10.24
CA TRP A 77 0.21 8.37 9.02
C TRP A 77 -1.17 7.79 9.34
N GLY A 78 -2.19 8.17 8.57
CA GLY A 78 -3.57 7.71 8.82
C GLY A 78 -4.13 8.02 10.22
N GLY A 79 -3.53 8.97 10.93
CA GLY A 79 -3.86 9.30 12.33
C GLY A 79 -3.15 8.44 13.38
N TYR A 80 -2.11 7.69 13.00
CA TYR A 80 -1.31 6.84 13.88
C TYR A 80 0.12 7.37 13.96
N THR A 81 0.66 7.47 15.17
CA THR A 81 2.09 7.71 15.39
C THR A 81 2.91 6.48 15.00
N GLU A 82 4.22 6.64 14.88
CA GLU A 82 5.14 5.51 14.70
C GLU A 82 4.92 4.41 15.76
N ASP A 83 4.90 4.79 17.04
CA ASP A 83 4.73 3.84 18.16
C ASP A 83 3.40 3.06 18.07
N GLU A 84 2.34 3.74 17.65
CA GLU A 84 1.03 3.13 17.43
C GLU A 84 1.07 2.16 16.23
N ARG A 85 1.72 2.54 15.13
CA ARG A 85 1.89 1.64 13.96
C ARG A 85 2.75 0.41 14.29
N ARG A 86 3.81 0.58 15.08
CA ARG A 86 4.64 -0.54 15.58
C ARG A 86 3.81 -1.51 16.41
N THR A 87 2.87 -1.01 17.20
CA THR A 87 1.94 -1.86 17.96
C THR A 87 1.02 -2.65 17.03
N LEU A 88 0.47 -2.02 15.99
CA LEU A 88 -0.38 -2.69 14.99
C LEU A 88 0.35 -3.83 14.28
N GLN A 89 1.63 -3.66 13.92
CA GLN A 89 2.43 -4.70 13.27
C GLN A 89 2.79 -5.87 14.19
N ARG A 90 2.77 -5.66 15.52
CA ARG A 90 3.10 -6.69 16.52
C ARG A 90 1.91 -7.57 16.88
N THR A 91 0.69 -7.09 16.68
CA THR A 91 -0.53 -7.89 16.74
C THR A 91 -0.77 -8.50 15.36
N PRO A 92 -0.38 -9.77 15.11
CA PRO A 92 -0.80 -10.43 13.88
C PRO A 92 -2.32 -10.52 13.89
N ASP A 93 -2.95 -9.83 12.94
CA ASP A 93 -4.36 -10.02 12.67
C ASP A 93 -4.54 -11.44 12.11
N VAL A 94 -5.04 -12.34 12.95
CA VAL A 94 -5.46 -13.69 12.55
C VAL A 94 -6.78 -13.53 11.76
N GLY A 95 -6.74 -12.96 10.56
CA GLY A 95 -7.98 -12.77 9.80
C GLY A 95 -7.94 -12.00 8.48
N SER A 96 -7.02 -11.06 8.26
CA SER A 96 -7.02 -10.24 7.04
C SER A 96 -6.00 -10.71 6.01
N PRO A 97 -6.41 -10.95 4.74
CA PRO A 97 -5.46 -11.18 3.67
C PRO A 97 -4.59 -9.91 3.45
N PRO A 98 -3.32 -10.06 3.03
CA PRO A 98 -2.46 -8.92 2.72
C PRO A 98 -3.11 -8.04 1.65
N ALA A 99 -3.00 -6.73 1.79
CA ALA A 99 -3.59 -5.73 0.90
C ALA A 99 -3.18 -5.89 -0.59
N SER A 100 -2.14 -6.67 -0.87
CA SER A 100 -1.73 -7.14 -2.20
C SER A 100 -2.76 -8.00 -2.95
N LEU A 101 -3.80 -8.50 -2.25
CA LEU A 101 -4.80 -9.42 -2.82
C LEU A 101 -6.18 -8.80 -3.03
N ARG A 102 -6.37 -7.48 -3.02
CA ARG A 102 -7.69 -6.89 -3.34
C ARG A 102 -7.95 -7.01 -4.85
N PRO A 103 -8.80 -7.92 -5.34
CA PRO A 103 -9.06 -8.01 -6.77
C PRO A 103 -10.17 -7.00 -7.08
N GLY A 104 -9.91 -6.12 -8.04
CA GLY A 104 -11.01 -5.47 -8.75
C GLY A 104 -11.80 -6.52 -9.53
N ASN A 105 -13.10 -6.65 -9.21
CA ASN A 105 -14.16 -7.33 -9.99
C ASN A 105 -14.09 -8.88 -10.06
N GLU A 106 -15.09 -9.53 -9.45
CA GLU A 106 -15.17 -10.94 -8.99
C GLU A 106 -15.78 -11.96 -10.00
N ASP A 107 -16.02 -11.60 -11.27
CA ASP A 107 -16.85 -12.45 -12.16
C ASP A 107 -16.08 -13.44 -13.07
N ARG A 108 -14.74 -13.34 -13.18
CA ARG A 108 -13.98 -14.02 -14.28
C ARG A 108 -13.30 -15.35 -13.90
N ASP A 109 -13.07 -15.63 -12.62
CA ASP A 109 -12.10 -16.65 -12.20
C ASP A 109 -12.66 -18.08 -12.06
N ARG A 110 -13.98 -18.25 -11.92
CA ARG A 110 -14.61 -19.58 -11.76
C ARG A 110 -14.50 -20.47 -13.00
N ARG A 111 -14.18 -19.94 -14.18
CA ARG A 111 -14.13 -20.71 -15.44
C ARG A 111 -12.73 -21.22 -15.81
N LEU A 112 -11.67 -20.72 -15.19
CA LEU A 112 -10.28 -20.99 -15.61
C LEU A 112 -9.61 -22.14 -14.86
N TRP A 113 -10.04 -22.49 -13.63
CA TRP A 113 -9.39 -23.55 -12.86
C TRP A 113 -9.62 -24.96 -13.44
N SER A 114 -10.79 -25.24 -14.03
CA SER A 114 -11.10 -26.55 -14.62
C SER A 114 -10.27 -26.88 -15.86
N SER A 115 -9.75 -25.87 -16.58
CA SER A 115 -9.11 -26.09 -17.88
C SER A 115 -7.58 -26.22 -17.81
N ALA A 116 -6.93 -25.64 -16.79
CA ALA A 116 -5.46 -25.56 -16.74
C ALA A 116 -4.78 -26.83 -16.22
N VAL A 117 -5.45 -27.63 -15.38
CA VAL A 117 -4.84 -28.82 -14.75
C VAL A 117 -4.52 -29.93 -15.77
N HIS A 118 -5.16 -29.94 -16.94
CA HIS A 118 -5.00 -31.00 -17.94
C HIS A 118 -3.85 -30.78 -18.95
N ALA A 119 -3.18 -29.62 -18.97
CA ALA A 119 -2.35 -29.21 -20.12
C ALA A 119 -0.81 -29.27 -19.95
N LEU A 120 -0.26 -29.60 -18.78
CA LEU A 120 1.18 -29.40 -18.50
C LEU A 120 2.00 -30.65 -18.14
N LEU A 121 1.57 -31.86 -18.50
CA LEU A 121 2.52 -32.97 -18.72
C LEU A 121 2.81 -33.08 -20.21
N GLN A 122 3.86 -32.40 -20.69
CA GLN A 122 4.89 -32.93 -21.61
C GLN A 122 6.17 -32.06 -21.55
N PRO A 123 7.38 -32.66 -21.51
CA PRO A 123 8.67 -31.97 -21.57
C PRO A 123 9.08 -31.72 -23.04
N ILE A 124 10.03 -30.83 -23.36
CA ILE A 124 11.47 -31.07 -23.66
C ILE A 124 12.21 -29.78 -24.08
N SER A 125 13.43 -29.63 -23.54
CA SER A 125 14.71 -29.21 -24.16
C SER A 125 14.95 -27.84 -24.84
N ASP A 126 15.86 -27.10 -24.17
CA ASP A 126 17.21 -26.69 -24.62
C ASP A 126 17.50 -25.37 -25.37
N THR A 127 18.59 -24.75 -24.88
CA THR A 127 19.62 -23.94 -25.56
C THR A 127 19.45 -22.39 -25.66
N ASN A 128 20.04 -21.74 -24.65
CA ASN A 128 21.23 -20.86 -24.74
C ASN A 128 21.15 -19.38 -25.22
N HIS A 129 22.10 -18.62 -24.65
CA HIS A 129 22.49 -17.21 -24.83
C HIS A 129 21.53 -16.19 -24.21
N GLY A 130 21.84 -15.48 -23.12
CA GLY A 130 23.11 -14.93 -22.71
C GLY A 130 23.19 -13.49 -23.21
N LEU A 131 23.01 -12.50 -22.33
CA LEU A 131 23.55 -11.14 -22.45
C LEU A 131 23.44 -10.42 -21.10
N CYS A 132 24.61 -10.03 -20.60
CA CYS A 132 24.86 -9.16 -19.46
C CYS A 132 24.55 -7.69 -19.79
N GLY A 133 24.42 -6.85 -18.76
CA GLY A 133 24.59 -5.40 -18.85
C GLY A 133 23.65 -4.64 -17.93
#